data_AF-A0A078AFW8-F1
#
_entry.id   AF-A0A078AFW8-F1
#
_cell.length_a   1.000
_cell.length_b   1.000
_cell.length_c   1.000
_cell.angle_alpha   90.00
_cell.angle_beta   90.00
_cell.angle_gamma   90.00
#
_symmetry.space_group_name_H-M   'P 1'
#
loop_
_entity.id
_entity.type
_entity.pdbx_description
1 polymer ?
#
loop_
_entity_poly.entity_id
_entity_poly.type
_entity_poly.pdbx_seq_one_letter_code
_entity_poly.pdbx_strand_id
1 'polypeptide(L)'
;MSHLRAISELIQLNIEEMEKNYQSVEYKVYGDEEFAFEMGEYLTEKLLLIGYLYCHYGDPEQHQSDLWLLVNPACNETVPKTKIRQLAKDLMHISVTQRRRIIKDQDIQNDQSEAYLKDCEKLMESALDRLISCFGDKEDIDRTLFIDVMGKYFLRTYLIRTYIQLRDFENLQHLPQNPDKKTDLVRNESEHQQN
;
A
#
# COMPACT_ATOMS: atom_id res chain seq x y z
N MET A 1 20.89 5.87 6.83
CA MET A 1 20.33 6.97 7.66
C MET A 1 20.30 8.34 6.99
N SER A 2 21.29 8.72 6.18
CA SER A 2 21.33 10.03 5.49
C SER A 2 20.09 10.30 4.61
N HIS A 3 19.62 9.32 3.84
CA HIS A 3 18.45 9.47 2.97
C HIS A 3 17.15 9.69 3.74
N LEU A 4 16.92 8.96 4.83
CA LEU A 4 15.71 9.12 5.65
C LEU A 4 15.67 10.51 6.31
N ARG A 5 16.83 11.01 6.79
CA ARG A 5 16.97 12.38 7.31
C ARG A 5 16.72 13.45 6.26
N ALA A 6 17.06 13.20 4.99
CA ALA A 6 16.83 14.15 3.92
C ALA A 6 15.35 14.35 3.57
N ILE A 7 14.50 13.33 3.81
CA ILE A 7 13.07 13.38 3.49
C ILE A 7 12.17 13.52 4.72
N SER A 8 12.70 13.43 5.94
CA SER A 8 11.91 13.30 7.16
C SER A 8 10.92 14.44 7.40
N GLU A 9 11.31 15.68 7.07
CA GLU A 9 10.39 16.82 7.18
C GLU A 9 9.23 16.73 6.19
N LEU A 10 9.46 16.18 4.99
CA LEU A 10 8.47 16.04 3.94
C LEU A 10 7.43 14.95 4.26
N ILE A 11 7.88 13.89 4.94
CA ILE A 11 7.00 12.79 5.40
C ILE A 11 6.53 12.96 6.85
N GLN A 12 6.80 14.12 7.46
CA GLN A 12 6.46 14.44 8.86
C GLN A 12 6.94 13.38 9.86
N LEU A 13 8.10 12.78 9.60
CA LEU A 13 8.71 11.75 10.44
C LEU A 13 9.68 12.39 11.44
N ASN A 14 9.40 12.21 12.73
CA ASN A 14 10.34 12.58 13.79
C ASN A 14 11.37 11.46 14.02
N ILE A 15 12.51 11.53 13.32
CA ILE A 15 13.55 10.49 13.39
C ILE A 15 14.09 10.33 14.81
N GLU A 16 14.29 11.41 15.55
CA GLU A 16 14.85 11.31 16.91
C GLU A 16 13.90 10.58 17.86
N GLU A 17 12.60 10.81 17.71
CA GLU A 17 11.58 10.12 18.51
C GLU A 17 11.43 8.66 18.09
N MET A 18 11.48 8.40 16.79
CA MET A 18 11.47 7.05 16.22
C MET A 18 12.66 6.22 16.74
N GLU A 19 13.87 6.77 16.70
CA GLU A 19 15.10 6.11 17.21
C GLU A 19 15.04 5.84 18.72
N LYS A 20 14.33 6.68 19.48
CA LYS A 20 14.16 6.52 20.94
C LYS A 20 13.03 5.56 21.32
N ASN A 21 12.10 5.29 20.40
CA ASN A 21 10.94 4.44 20.64
C ASN A 21 10.87 3.30 19.62
N TYR A 22 11.65 2.25 19.89
CA TYR A 22 11.69 1.01 19.10
C TYR A 22 10.34 0.28 18.99
N GLN A 23 9.36 0.62 19.81
CA GLN A 23 8.01 0.04 19.78
C GLN A 23 7.02 0.85 18.94
N SER A 24 7.40 2.06 18.52
CA SER A 24 6.57 2.91 17.65
C SER A 24 6.28 2.24 16.31
N VAL A 25 5.13 2.58 15.73
CA VAL A 25 4.74 2.06 14.40
C VAL A 25 5.73 2.57 13.36
N GLU A 26 6.14 3.82 13.47
CA GLU A 26 7.11 4.49 12.62
C GLU A 26 8.44 3.74 12.62
N TYR A 27 8.97 3.36 13.79
CA TYR A 27 10.21 2.58 13.87
C TYR A 27 10.06 1.22 13.18
N LYS A 28 8.94 0.52 13.38
CA LYS A 28 8.71 -0.79 12.77
C LYS A 28 8.50 -0.71 11.26
N VAL A 29 7.95 0.39 10.76
CA VAL A 29 7.70 0.62 9.32
C VAL A 29 8.97 1.05 8.59
N TYR A 30 9.62 2.10 9.09
CA TYR A 30 10.82 2.67 8.48
C TYR A 30 12.09 1.94 8.89
N GLY A 31 12.06 1.07 9.90
CA GLY A 31 13.17 0.22 10.34
C GLY A 31 13.10 -1.21 9.83
N ASP A 32 12.18 -1.53 8.90
CA ASP A 32 12.06 -2.87 8.33
C ASP A 32 13.25 -3.19 7.42
N GLU A 33 14.23 -3.91 7.97
CA GLU A 33 15.47 -4.27 7.29
C GLU A 33 15.25 -5.19 6.09
N GLU A 34 14.14 -5.94 6.03
CA GLU A 34 13.85 -6.85 4.92
C GLU A 34 13.25 -6.13 3.71
N PHE A 35 12.80 -4.88 3.89
CA PHE A 35 12.07 -4.14 2.86
C PHE A 35 12.70 -2.80 2.50
N ALA A 36 12.94 -1.94 3.51
CA ALA A 36 13.40 -0.58 3.28
C ALA A 36 14.93 -0.45 3.26
N PHE A 37 15.65 -1.50 3.63
CA PHE A 37 17.09 -1.48 3.86
C PHE A 37 17.82 -2.51 3.00
N GLU A 38 18.90 -2.10 2.36
CA GLU A 38 19.78 -3.00 1.61
C GLU A 38 21.23 -2.54 1.78
N MET A 39 22.13 -3.48 2.07
CA MET A 39 23.58 -3.22 2.22
C MET A 39 23.94 -2.07 3.18
N GLY A 40 23.16 -1.86 4.25
CA GLY A 40 23.45 -0.80 5.23
C GLY A 40 22.81 0.56 4.90
N GLU A 41 22.05 0.65 3.81
CA GLU A 41 21.45 1.90 3.34
C GLU A 41 19.94 1.77 3.10
N TYR A 42 19.26 2.92 3.15
CA TYR A 42 17.85 2.98 2.82
C TYR A 42 17.65 3.04 1.31
N LEU A 43 16.72 2.22 0.83
CA LEU A 43 16.23 2.26 -0.54
C LEU A 43 15.21 3.41 -0.69
N THR A 44 15.63 4.48 -1.37
CA THR A 44 14.81 5.69 -1.56
C THR A 44 13.44 5.39 -2.16
N GLU A 45 13.37 4.52 -3.15
CA GLU A 45 12.11 4.08 -3.76
C GLU A 45 11.14 3.43 -2.76
N LYS A 46 11.64 2.62 -1.83
CA LYS A 46 10.83 1.95 -0.80
C LYS A 46 10.33 2.96 0.22
N LEU A 47 11.17 3.91 0.61
CA LEU A 47 10.78 5.02 1.48
C LEU A 47 9.68 5.88 0.86
N LEU A 48 9.76 6.15 -0.44
CA LEU A 48 8.74 6.89 -1.18
C LEU A 48 7.41 6.11 -1.27
N LEU A 49 7.45 4.79 -1.42
CA LEU A 49 6.24 3.94 -1.39
C LEU A 49 5.57 3.93 -0.02
N ILE A 50 6.36 3.87 1.05
CA ILE A 50 5.85 4.03 2.42
C ILE A 50 5.21 5.40 2.55
N GLY A 51 5.93 6.48 2.24
CA GLY A 51 5.39 7.84 2.28
C GLY A 51 4.09 7.99 1.48
N TYR A 52 4.05 7.44 0.27
CA TYR A 52 2.88 7.44 -0.59
C TYR A 52 1.65 6.83 0.07
N LEU A 53 1.78 5.69 0.78
CA LEU A 53 0.67 5.04 1.47
C LEU A 53 0.19 5.79 2.71
N TYR A 54 1.10 6.50 3.40
CA TYR A 54 0.80 7.26 4.61
C TYR A 54 0.34 8.70 4.32
N CYS A 55 0.57 9.22 3.11
CA CYS A 55 0.11 10.54 2.69
C CYS A 55 -1.42 10.65 2.61
N HIS A 56 -1.92 11.86 2.91
CA HIS A 56 -3.31 12.21 2.67
C HIS A 56 -3.43 12.97 1.34
N TYR A 57 -4.05 12.33 0.35
CA TYR A 57 -4.37 12.97 -0.91
C TYR A 57 -5.72 13.67 -0.81
N GLY A 58 -5.75 14.97 -1.11
CA GLY A 58 -6.98 15.75 -1.22
C GLY A 58 -7.76 15.51 -2.52
N ASP A 59 -7.10 14.90 -3.52
CA ASP A 59 -7.63 14.69 -4.86
C ASP A 59 -7.25 13.29 -5.40
N PRO A 60 -8.21 12.49 -5.88
CA PRO A 60 -7.94 11.19 -6.50
C PRO A 60 -7.05 11.24 -7.75
N GLU A 61 -7.11 12.30 -8.54
CA GLU A 61 -6.28 12.41 -9.75
C GLU A 61 -4.81 12.63 -9.38
N GLN A 62 -4.54 13.51 -8.40
CA GLN A 62 -3.21 13.68 -7.82
C GLN A 62 -2.66 12.35 -7.28
N HIS A 63 -3.47 11.59 -6.54
CA HIS A 63 -3.09 10.29 -6.00
C HIS A 63 -2.66 9.29 -7.09
N GLN A 64 -3.43 9.21 -8.18
CA GLN A 64 -3.10 8.37 -9.33
C GLN A 64 -1.84 8.85 -10.07
N SER A 65 -1.68 10.17 -10.20
CA SER A 65 -0.52 10.77 -10.83
C SER A 65 0.76 10.50 -10.04
N ASP A 66 0.71 10.62 -8.72
CA ASP A 66 1.85 10.33 -7.84
C ASP A 66 2.23 8.85 -7.90
N LEU A 67 1.24 7.94 -7.97
CA LEU A 67 1.53 6.52 -8.15
C LEU A 67 2.24 6.22 -9.46
N TRP A 68 1.85 6.90 -10.55
CA TRP A 68 2.54 6.78 -11.84
C TRP A 68 4.00 7.26 -11.74
N LEU A 69 4.24 8.38 -11.06
CA LEU A 69 5.60 8.91 -10.89
C LEU A 69 6.50 7.98 -10.06
N LEU A 70 5.93 7.23 -9.10
CA LEU A 70 6.68 6.24 -8.33
C LEU A 70 7.17 5.08 -9.18
N VAL A 71 6.34 4.57 -10.10
CA VAL A 71 6.76 3.50 -11.01
C VAL A 71 7.57 4.04 -12.20
N ASN A 72 7.40 5.31 -12.56
CA ASN A 72 8.03 5.95 -13.71
C ASN A 72 8.77 7.26 -13.36
N PRO A 73 9.79 7.22 -12.50
CA PRO A 73 10.50 8.43 -12.07
C PRO A 73 11.25 9.12 -13.22
N ALA A 74 11.63 8.37 -14.26
CA ALA A 74 12.29 8.89 -15.46
C ALA A 74 11.32 9.54 -16.45
N CYS A 75 10.01 9.55 -16.18
CA CYS A 75 8.98 10.12 -17.06
C CYS A 75 9.01 9.55 -18.49
N ASN A 76 9.29 8.25 -18.63
CA ASN A 76 9.21 7.56 -19.93
C ASN A 76 7.75 7.49 -20.42
N GLU A 77 7.55 7.22 -21.71
CA GLU A 77 6.19 7.02 -22.26
C GLU A 77 5.51 5.78 -21.66
N THR A 78 6.30 4.74 -21.39
CA THR A 78 5.83 3.45 -20.87
C THR A 78 6.72 2.93 -19.75
N VAL A 79 6.19 1.97 -18.99
CA VAL A 79 6.95 1.16 -18.02
C VAL A 79 6.72 -0.32 -18.25
N PRO A 80 7.74 -1.18 -18.03
CA PRO A 80 7.57 -2.62 -18.11
C PRO A 80 6.53 -3.14 -17.10
N LYS A 81 5.69 -4.08 -17.51
CA LYS A 81 4.70 -4.78 -16.67
C LYS A 81 5.34 -5.42 -15.43
N THR A 82 6.55 -5.94 -15.57
CA THR A 82 7.33 -6.51 -14.46
C THR A 82 7.60 -5.48 -13.36
N LYS A 83 7.86 -4.22 -13.73
CA LYS A 83 8.06 -3.11 -12.77
C LYS A 83 6.77 -2.77 -12.04
N ILE A 84 5.64 -2.79 -12.74
CA ILE A 84 4.31 -2.60 -12.13
C ILE A 84 3.98 -3.75 -11.16
N ARG A 85 4.31 -4.99 -11.52
CA ARG A 85 4.16 -6.14 -10.62
C ARG A 85 4.95 -5.95 -9.34
N GLN A 86 6.21 -5.53 -9.45
CA GLN A 86 7.03 -5.28 -8.27
C GLN A 86 6.47 -4.15 -7.41
N LEU A 87 6.05 -3.03 -8.03
CA LEU A 87 5.39 -1.92 -7.33
C LEU A 87 4.16 -2.38 -6.54
N ALA A 88 3.25 -3.13 -7.18
CA ALA A 88 2.03 -3.62 -6.54
C ALA A 88 2.36 -4.58 -5.39
N LYS A 89 3.36 -5.46 -5.58
CA LYS A 89 3.84 -6.36 -4.52
C LYS A 89 4.39 -5.60 -3.33
N ASP A 90 5.20 -4.56 -3.56
CA ASP A 90 5.77 -3.72 -2.52
C ASP A 90 4.67 -3.00 -1.72
N LEU A 91 3.67 -2.44 -2.40
CA LEU A 91 2.54 -1.78 -1.74
C LEU A 91 1.69 -2.78 -0.92
N MET A 92 1.49 -4.00 -1.42
CA MET A 92 0.83 -5.06 -0.64
C MET A 92 1.66 -5.50 0.57
N HIS A 93 2.99 -5.55 0.46
CA HIS A 93 3.86 -5.88 1.58
C HIS A 93 3.73 -4.87 2.72
N ILE A 94 3.84 -3.56 2.41
CA ILE A 94 3.72 -2.49 3.41
C ILE A 94 2.35 -2.56 4.09
N SER A 95 1.29 -2.77 3.30
CA SER A 95 -0.08 -2.72 3.79
C SER A 95 -0.59 -3.95 4.51
N VAL A 96 -0.05 -5.12 4.20
CA VAL A 96 -0.52 -6.41 4.72
C VAL A 96 0.55 -7.04 5.61
N THR A 97 1.67 -7.44 5.03
CA THR A 97 2.73 -8.18 5.74
C THR A 97 3.32 -7.35 6.88
N GLN A 98 3.78 -6.14 6.58
CA GLN A 98 4.42 -5.27 7.58
C GLN A 98 3.42 -4.87 8.67
N ARG A 99 2.19 -4.51 8.28
CA ARG A 99 1.13 -4.15 9.25
C ARG A 99 0.77 -5.31 10.17
N ARG A 100 0.71 -6.54 9.66
CA ARG A 100 0.45 -7.74 10.46
C ARG A 100 1.56 -7.99 11.49
N ARG A 101 2.84 -7.82 11.09
CA ARG A 101 3.99 -7.93 12.01
C ARG A 101 3.85 -6.93 13.17
N ILE A 102 3.51 -5.67 12.85
CA ILE A 102 3.33 -4.61 13.84
C ILE A 102 2.23 -4.95 14.86
N ILE A 103 1.08 -5.43 14.40
CA ILE A 103 -0.04 -5.82 15.29
C ILE A 103 0.38 -6.94 16.24
N LYS A 104 1.09 -7.95 15.74
CA LYS A 104 1.61 -9.05 16.57
C LYS A 104 2.60 -8.58 17.61
N ASP A 105 3.54 -7.72 17.21
CA ASP A 105 4.62 -7.27 18.09
C ASP A 105 4.15 -6.29 19.18
N GLN A 106 3.04 -5.58 18.95
CA GLN A 106 2.48 -4.64 19.93
C GLN A 106 1.53 -5.31 20.94
N ASP A 107 1.32 -6.63 20.86
CA ASP A 107 0.36 -7.39 21.67
C ASP A 107 -1.03 -6.71 21.73
N ILE A 108 -1.39 -6.02 20.65
CA ILE A 108 -2.69 -5.40 20.52
C ILE A 108 -3.67 -6.56 20.36
N GLN A 109 -4.50 -6.81 21.37
CA GLN A 109 -5.60 -7.78 21.32
C GLN A 109 -6.62 -7.38 20.24
N ASN A 110 -6.27 -7.65 19.00
CA ASN A 110 -7.12 -7.48 17.84
C ASN A 110 -6.98 -8.70 16.94
N ASP A 111 -7.39 -9.85 17.49
CA ASP A 111 -7.37 -11.16 16.84
C ASP A 111 -8.10 -11.13 15.49
N GLN A 112 -9.11 -10.28 15.34
CA GLN A 112 -9.84 -10.10 14.09
C GLN A 112 -8.99 -9.45 13.00
N SER A 113 -8.20 -8.43 13.33
CA SER A 113 -7.33 -7.76 12.37
C SER A 113 -6.14 -8.61 11.98
N GLU A 114 -5.52 -9.32 12.95
CA GLU A 114 -4.45 -10.26 12.64
C GLU A 114 -4.95 -11.38 11.72
N ALA A 115 -6.12 -11.96 12.02
CA ALA A 115 -6.73 -12.99 11.20
C ALA A 115 -7.06 -12.49 9.79
N TYR A 116 -7.63 -11.29 9.66
CA TYR A 116 -7.91 -10.69 8.37
C TYR A 116 -6.64 -10.46 7.54
N LEU A 117 -5.62 -9.83 8.12
CA LEU A 117 -4.36 -9.58 7.40
C LEU A 117 -3.64 -10.88 7.05
N LYS A 118 -3.73 -11.89 7.91
CA LYS A 118 -3.22 -13.25 7.64
C LYS A 118 -3.91 -13.89 6.44
N ASP A 119 -5.22 -13.68 6.28
CA ASP A 119 -5.95 -14.19 5.12
C ASP A 119 -5.64 -13.38 3.86
N CYS A 120 -5.50 -12.07 3.95
CA CYS A 120 -4.99 -11.24 2.85
C CYS A 120 -3.61 -11.71 2.39
N GLU A 121 -2.68 -11.97 3.32
CA GLU A 121 -1.32 -12.40 3.00
C GLU A 121 -1.29 -13.72 2.21
N LYS A 122 -2.17 -14.67 2.54
CA LYS A 122 -2.31 -15.93 1.78
C LYS A 122 -2.81 -15.70 0.34
N LEU A 123 -3.60 -14.66 0.13
CA LEU A 123 -4.21 -14.34 -1.16
C LEU A 123 -3.37 -13.40 -2.02
N MET A 124 -2.34 -12.75 -1.45
CA MET A 124 -1.56 -11.69 -2.09
C MET A 124 -1.04 -12.07 -3.48
N GLU A 125 -0.36 -13.21 -3.65
CA GLU A 125 0.18 -13.60 -4.96
C GLU A 125 -0.93 -13.84 -5.98
N SER A 126 -2.05 -14.49 -5.58
CA SER A 126 -3.19 -14.67 -6.49
C SER A 126 -3.87 -13.34 -6.83
N ALA A 127 -3.95 -12.41 -5.90
CA ALA A 127 -4.49 -11.08 -6.13
C ALA A 127 -3.58 -10.26 -7.07
N LEU A 128 -2.27 -10.39 -6.90
CA LEU A 128 -1.26 -9.80 -7.77
C LEU A 128 -1.34 -10.38 -9.19
N ASP A 129 -1.46 -11.70 -9.34
CA ASP A 129 -1.64 -12.34 -10.64
C ASP A 129 -2.91 -11.86 -11.34
N ARG A 130 -4.03 -11.77 -10.61
CA ARG A 130 -5.29 -11.20 -11.12
C ARG A 130 -5.09 -9.75 -11.57
N LEU A 131 -4.51 -8.89 -10.73
CA LEU A 131 -4.24 -7.49 -11.06
C LEU A 131 -3.36 -7.37 -12.32
N ILE A 132 -2.30 -8.16 -12.41
CA ILE A 132 -1.37 -8.10 -13.54
C ILE A 132 -1.99 -8.62 -14.83
N SER A 133 -2.86 -9.63 -14.75
CA SER A 133 -3.61 -10.10 -15.92
C SER A 133 -4.57 -9.06 -16.51
N CYS A 134 -5.00 -8.06 -15.72
CA CYS A 134 -5.83 -6.95 -16.23
C CYS A 134 -5.09 -6.06 -17.25
N PHE A 135 -3.76 -6.12 -17.31
CA PHE A 135 -2.97 -5.45 -18.34
C PHE A 135 -2.94 -6.22 -19.68
N GLY A 136 -3.49 -7.43 -19.73
CA GLY A 136 -3.46 -8.32 -20.90
C GLY A 136 -2.04 -8.70 -21.32
N ASP A 137 -1.82 -8.87 -22.62
CA ASP A 137 -0.54 -9.33 -23.18
C ASP A 137 0.49 -8.19 -23.41
N LYS A 138 0.15 -6.94 -23.04
CA LYS A 138 1.05 -5.78 -23.25
C LYS A 138 2.22 -5.81 -22.27
N GLU A 139 3.46 -5.89 -22.74
CA GLU A 139 4.63 -5.86 -21.83
C GLU A 139 5.04 -4.46 -21.39
N ASP A 140 4.76 -3.44 -22.22
CA ASP A 140 5.00 -2.04 -21.91
C ASP A 140 3.67 -1.32 -21.69
N ILE A 141 3.54 -0.68 -20.53
CA ILE A 141 2.29 -0.09 -20.05
C ILE A 141 2.43 1.42 -20.03
N ASP A 142 1.52 2.09 -20.75
CA ASP A 142 1.39 3.55 -20.74
C ASP A 142 0.66 4.05 -19.47
N ARG A 143 0.76 5.36 -19.22
CA ARG A 143 0.13 6.01 -18.06
C ARG A 143 -1.38 5.79 -17.99
N THR A 144 -2.06 5.86 -19.13
CA THR A 144 -3.53 5.79 -19.18
C THR A 144 -4.00 4.40 -18.75
N LEU A 145 -3.40 3.36 -19.32
CA LEU A 145 -3.71 1.98 -18.96
C LEU A 145 -3.30 1.67 -17.51
N PHE A 146 -2.14 2.17 -17.07
CA PHE A 146 -1.72 2.06 -15.67
C PHE A 146 -2.75 2.63 -14.71
N ILE A 147 -3.18 3.87 -14.93
CA ILE A 147 -4.17 4.53 -14.08
C ILE A 147 -5.52 3.81 -14.15
N ASP A 148 -5.94 3.35 -15.33
CA ASP A 148 -7.20 2.62 -15.47
C ASP A 148 -7.21 1.34 -14.63
N VAL A 149 -6.13 0.55 -14.67
CA VAL A 149 -6.02 -0.71 -13.92
C VAL A 149 -5.70 -0.45 -12.44
N MET A 150 -4.59 0.21 -12.13
CA MET A 150 -4.19 0.44 -10.74
C MET A 150 -5.17 1.34 -9.99
N GLY A 151 -5.69 2.38 -10.65
CA GLY A 151 -6.72 3.24 -10.07
C GLY A 151 -7.99 2.48 -9.72
N LYS A 152 -8.50 1.62 -10.62
CA LYS A 152 -9.74 0.87 -10.39
C LYS A 152 -9.58 -0.32 -9.44
N TYR A 153 -8.47 -1.04 -9.48
CA TYR A 153 -8.33 -2.30 -8.75
C TYR A 153 -7.42 -2.22 -7.53
N PHE A 154 -6.46 -1.29 -7.52
CA PHE A 154 -5.57 -1.10 -6.38
C PHE A 154 -6.05 0.05 -5.49
N LEU A 155 -6.27 1.25 -6.05
CA LEU A 155 -6.61 2.45 -5.27
C LEU A 155 -8.07 2.48 -4.78
N ARG A 156 -9.02 1.93 -5.54
CA ARG A 156 -10.39 1.74 -5.04
C ARG A 156 -10.47 0.70 -3.92
N THR A 157 -9.46 -0.15 -3.79
CA THR A 157 -9.31 -1.08 -2.65
C THR A 157 -8.76 -0.33 -1.42
N TYR A 158 -9.33 0.86 -1.18
CA TYR A 158 -9.13 1.85 -0.11
C TYR A 158 -8.95 1.25 1.29
N LEU A 159 -9.35 -0.01 1.47
CA LEU A 159 -9.08 -0.85 2.64
C LEU A 159 -7.63 -0.72 3.10
N ILE A 160 -6.65 -0.87 2.21
CA ILE A 160 -5.23 -0.86 2.56
C ILE A 160 -4.83 0.47 3.22
N ARG A 161 -5.24 1.61 2.65
CA ARG A 161 -4.97 2.94 3.21
C ARG A 161 -5.66 3.12 4.55
N THR A 162 -6.92 2.69 4.67
CA THR A 162 -7.66 2.73 5.93
C THR A 162 -6.98 1.88 7.01
N TYR A 163 -6.45 0.69 6.68
CA TYR A 163 -5.72 -0.16 7.64
C TYR A 163 -4.38 0.42 8.11
N ILE A 164 -3.69 1.13 7.21
CA ILE A 164 -2.42 1.79 7.48
C ILE A 164 -2.63 3.06 8.32
N GLN A 165 -3.62 3.88 7.96
CA GLN A 165 -3.83 5.21 8.56
C GLN A 165 -4.72 5.23 9.80
N LEU A 166 -5.51 4.17 10.08
CA LEU A 166 -6.36 4.14 11.28
C LEU A 166 -5.50 4.12 12.55
N ARG A 167 -5.40 5.31 13.14
CA ARG A 167 -5.11 5.56 14.57
C ARG A 167 -6.27 5.14 15.48
N ASP A 168 -7.43 4.75 14.92
CA ASP A 168 -8.59 4.27 15.66
C ASP A 168 -9.02 2.86 15.22
N PHE A 169 -8.76 1.89 16.09
CA PHE A 169 -9.15 0.48 15.93
C PHE A 169 -10.68 0.25 15.99
N GLU A 170 -11.47 1.24 16.39
CA GLU A 170 -12.92 1.06 16.65
C GLU A 170 -13.77 0.86 15.38
N ASN A 171 -13.31 1.32 14.20
CA ASN A 171 -14.07 1.21 12.96
C ASN A 171 -13.86 -0.10 12.16
N LEU A 172 -13.14 -1.07 12.73
CA LEU A 172 -12.84 -2.37 12.10
C LEU A 172 -14.02 -3.37 12.15
N GLN A 173 -15.16 -3.01 12.76
CA GLN A 173 -16.35 -3.87 12.78
C GLN A 173 -17.06 -3.97 11.42
N HIS A 174 -16.70 -3.13 10.44
CA HIS A 174 -17.30 -3.12 9.11
C HIS A 174 -16.44 -3.82 8.04
N LEU A 175 -15.45 -4.61 8.45
CA LEU A 175 -14.60 -5.31 7.49
C LEU A 175 -15.39 -6.42 6.78
N PRO A 176 -15.20 -6.58 5.46
CA PRO A 176 -15.76 -7.73 4.76
C PRO A 176 -15.21 -9.00 5.41
N GLN A 177 -16.10 -9.87 5.89
CA GLN A 177 -15.73 -11.17 6.48
C GLN A 177 -14.96 -12.08 5.51
N ASN A 178 -14.90 -11.71 4.22
CA ASN A 178 -14.09 -12.38 3.22
C ASN A 178 -13.51 -11.34 2.24
N PRO A 179 -12.17 -11.22 2.11
CA PRO A 179 -11.53 -10.27 1.21
C PRO A 179 -11.90 -10.47 -0.27
N ASP A 180 -12.25 -11.70 -0.69
CA ASP A 180 -12.66 -12.00 -2.06
C ASP A 180 -14.14 -11.64 -2.37
N LYS A 181 -14.98 -11.39 -1.35
CA LYS A 181 -16.42 -11.08 -1.55
C LYS A 181 -16.73 -9.62 -1.86
N LYS A 182 -15.72 -8.77 -2.02
CA LYS A 182 -15.92 -7.33 -2.29
C LYS A 182 -16.40 -7.00 -3.70
N THR A 183 -16.28 -7.94 -4.65
CA THR A 183 -16.87 -7.80 -5.99
C THR A 183 -18.39 -7.64 -5.96
N ASP A 184 -19.06 -8.08 -4.88
CA ASP A 184 -20.50 -7.93 -4.72
C ASP A 184 -20.93 -6.54 -4.17
N LEU A 185 -20.02 -5.80 -3.52
CA LEU A 185 -20.32 -4.44 -3.05
C LEU A 185 -20.40 -3.42 -4.20
N VAL A 186 -19.73 -3.70 -5.33
CA VAL A 186 -19.79 -2.86 -6.54
C VAL A 186 -21.13 -3.04 -7.29
N ARG A 187 -21.80 -4.20 -7.15
CA ARG A 187 -23.10 -4.44 -7.79
C ARG A 187 -24.23 -3.68 -7.11
N ASN A 188 -24.22 -3.58 -5.78
CA ASN A 188 -25.31 -2.97 -5.03
C ASN A 188 -25.33 -1.44 -5.08
N GLU A 189 -24.21 -0.76 -5.36
CA GLU A 189 -24.20 0.70 -5.53
C GLU A 189 -24.77 1.13 -6.89
N SER A 190 -24.66 0.29 -7.92
CA SER A 190 -25.29 0.52 -9.24
C SER A 190 -26.80 0.28 -9.26
N GLU A 191 -27.37 -0.43 -8.28
CA GLU A 191 -28.82 -0.65 -8.16
C GLU A 191 -29.54 0.40 -7.29
N HIS A 192 -28.79 1.29 -6.61
CA HIS A 192 -29.35 2.38 -5.81
C HIS A 192 -29.23 3.77 -6.45
N GLN A 193 -28.75 3.87 -7.70
CA GLN A 193 -28.78 5.10 -8.49
C GLN A 193 -29.85 5.11 -9.61
N GLN A 194 -30.80 4.17 -9.58
CA GLN A 194 -31.91 4.10 -10.55
C GLN A 194 -33.31 4.09 -9.93
N ASN A 195 -33.50 4.64 -8.73
CA ASN A 195 -34.84 4.93 -8.19
C ASN A 195 -34.96 6.36 -7.70
#